data_AF-A0A6A3MN68-F1
#
_entry.id   AF-A0A6A3MN68-F1
#
_cell.length_a   1.000
_cell.length_b   1.000
_cell.length_c   1.000
_cell.angle_alpha   90.00
_cell.angle_beta   90.00
_cell.angle_gamma   90.00
#
_symmetry.space_group_name_H-M   'P 1'
#
loop_
_entity.id
_entity.type
_entity.pdbx_description
1 polymer ?
#
loop_
_entity_poly.entity_id
_entity_poly.type
_entity_poly.pdbx_seq_one_letter_code
_entity_poly.pdbx_strand_id
1 'polypeptide(L)'
;MKQQHPAEESTRKRPAEAAVEAPKRLKAEIEQRPSLTQLLARKATAEPQLSLSQDSDAPLARIAAQQKAKRAKAKQQQQPLPQQQQQQQETSKGHGKTTEEGDVVFELTAKRRVTVRKWKAMKFVDIREFYDANGAAKPGKKGISLSPDQWEKLSSFSDAIAEAIQLVEEDNVGMESLASVPGCILRPDGDVRAIAVPLSNKRRATVRYFRNGVLIDIREFYDQNGVLTPGKKGISLSKEHWTVLQKIAHEITEAADRL
;
A
#
# COMPACT_ATOMS: atom_id res chain seq x y z
N MET A 1 -8.12 -37.27 -64.07
CA MET A 1 -9.49 -37.10 -64.64
C MET A 1 -10.48 -37.16 -63.49
N LYS A 2 -11.47 -36.27 -63.55
CA LYS A 2 -12.57 -36.00 -62.60
C LYS A 2 -13.09 -37.23 -61.84
N GLN A 3 -13.45 -37.05 -60.56
CA GLN A 3 -14.87 -36.90 -60.17
C GLN A 3 -15.02 -36.44 -58.71
N GLN A 4 -16.05 -35.61 -58.51
CA GLN A 4 -16.48 -34.94 -57.28
C GLN A 4 -17.40 -35.86 -56.47
N HIS A 5 -17.44 -35.68 -55.15
CA HIS A 5 -18.64 -35.86 -54.33
C HIS A 5 -18.68 -34.78 -53.22
N PRO A 6 -19.83 -34.11 -52.99
CA PRO A 6 -20.05 -33.15 -51.91
C PRO A 6 -20.79 -33.79 -50.72
N ALA A 7 -20.62 -33.24 -49.52
CA ALA A 7 -21.51 -33.42 -48.35
C ALA A 7 -21.21 -32.27 -47.36
N GLU A 8 -21.99 -31.20 -47.36
CA GLU A 8 -23.21 -30.96 -46.56
C GLU A 8 -22.98 -30.71 -45.06
N GLU A 9 -23.26 -29.45 -44.74
CA GLU A 9 -23.26 -28.78 -43.46
C GLU A 9 -24.50 -29.18 -42.64
N SER A 10 -24.29 -29.63 -41.40
CA SER A 10 -25.36 -30.01 -40.47
C SER A 10 -25.44 -29.00 -39.34
N THR A 11 -26.27 -27.98 -39.53
CA THR A 11 -26.83 -27.17 -38.45
C THR A 11 -27.90 -27.97 -37.71
N ARG A 12 -27.73 -28.18 -36.40
CA ARG A 12 -28.85 -28.51 -35.50
C ARG A 12 -28.81 -27.68 -34.22
N LYS A 13 -29.67 -26.65 -34.24
CA LYS A 13 -30.26 -26.02 -33.06
C LYS A 13 -30.93 -27.10 -32.19
N ARG A 14 -30.77 -27.01 -30.87
CA ARG A 14 -31.69 -27.65 -29.91
C ARG A 14 -32.50 -26.57 -29.17
N PRO A 15 -33.79 -26.84 -28.87
CA PRO A 15 -34.74 -25.85 -28.40
C PRO A 15 -34.68 -25.65 -26.89
N ALA A 16 -35.25 -24.53 -26.45
CA ALA A 16 -35.50 -24.20 -25.05
C ALA A 16 -36.55 -25.15 -24.45
N GLU A 17 -36.23 -25.77 -23.33
CA GLU A 17 -37.19 -26.41 -22.43
C GLU A 17 -37.22 -25.67 -21.09
N ALA A 18 -38.43 -25.34 -20.67
CA ALA A 18 -38.78 -24.71 -19.43
C ALA A 18 -38.58 -25.68 -18.25
N ALA A 19 -37.89 -25.22 -17.20
CA ALA A 19 -37.82 -25.91 -15.92
C ALA A 19 -38.43 -25.02 -14.82
N VAL A 20 -39.68 -25.35 -14.52
CA VAL A 20 -40.36 -25.39 -13.21
C VAL A 20 -39.85 -24.44 -12.11
N GLU A 21 -40.74 -23.51 -11.77
CA GLU A 21 -40.73 -22.57 -10.66
C GLU A 21 -40.57 -23.28 -9.29
N ALA A 22 -39.49 -22.95 -8.58
CA ALA A 22 -39.24 -23.40 -7.21
C ALA A 22 -39.81 -22.39 -6.19
N PRO A 23 -40.40 -22.85 -5.07
CA PRO A 23 -41.22 -22.01 -4.19
C PRO A 23 -40.42 -20.96 -3.40
N LYS A 24 -41.05 -19.79 -3.27
CA LYS A 24 -40.58 -18.61 -2.52
C LYS A 24 -40.28 -18.97 -1.05
N ARG A 25 -39.02 -18.79 -0.63
CA ARG A 25 -38.60 -18.90 0.77
C ARG A 25 -39.15 -17.72 1.56
N LEU A 26 -39.94 -18.03 2.59
CA LEU A 26 -40.53 -17.09 3.54
C LEU A 26 -39.46 -16.34 4.35
N LYS A 27 -39.74 -15.07 4.63
CA LYS A 27 -38.92 -14.15 5.42
C LYS A 27 -38.75 -14.68 6.85
N ALA A 28 -37.51 -14.99 7.24
CA ALA A 28 -37.15 -15.16 8.64
C ALA A 28 -36.92 -13.78 9.28
N GLU A 29 -37.48 -13.64 10.47
CA GLU A 29 -37.61 -12.47 11.32
C GLU A 29 -36.23 -11.89 11.72
N ILE A 30 -36.13 -10.56 11.67
CA ILE A 30 -34.94 -9.79 12.06
C ILE A 30 -34.89 -9.73 13.59
N GLU A 31 -34.09 -10.61 14.19
CA GLU A 31 -33.72 -10.47 15.60
C GLU A 31 -32.70 -9.32 15.73
N GLN A 32 -33.13 -8.23 16.36
CA GLN A 32 -32.36 -6.98 16.44
C GLN A 32 -31.08 -7.18 17.28
N ARG A 33 -29.93 -6.84 16.71
CA ARG A 33 -28.67 -6.75 17.46
C ARG A 33 -28.80 -5.66 18.53
N PRO A 34 -28.44 -5.92 19.80
CA PRO A 34 -28.58 -4.95 20.88
C PRO A 34 -27.68 -3.73 20.64
N SER A 35 -28.21 -2.55 20.99
CA SER A 35 -27.53 -1.28 20.76
C SER A 35 -26.36 -1.07 21.72
N LEU A 36 -25.40 -0.23 21.32
CA LEU A 36 -24.20 0.10 22.10
C LEU A 36 -24.56 0.62 23.51
N THR A 37 -25.69 1.31 23.64
CA THR A 37 -26.24 1.80 24.92
C THR A 37 -26.67 0.67 25.86
N GLN A 38 -27.19 -0.45 25.34
CA GLN A 38 -27.58 -1.62 26.14
C GLN A 38 -26.36 -2.42 26.64
N LEU A 39 -25.26 -2.39 25.89
CA LEU A 39 -24.00 -3.03 26.29
C LEU A 39 -23.29 -2.28 27.43
N LEU A 40 -23.40 -0.95 27.45
CA LEU A 40 -22.79 -0.12 28.50
C LEU A 40 -23.52 -0.23 29.85
N ALA A 41 -24.84 -0.44 29.84
CA ALA A 41 -25.64 -0.60 31.06
C ALA A 41 -25.29 -1.87 31.87
N ARG A 42 -24.84 -2.95 31.19
CA ARG A 42 -24.43 -4.21 31.85
C ARG A 42 -23.07 -4.13 32.54
N LYS A 43 -22.25 -3.13 32.19
CA LYS A 43 -20.93 -2.92 32.80
C LYS A 43 -20.99 -2.08 34.08
N ALA A 44 -22.14 -1.45 34.36
CA ALA A 44 -22.34 -0.57 35.52
C ALA A 44 -22.92 -1.28 36.75
N THR A 45 -23.30 -2.56 36.66
CA THR A 45 -23.90 -3.34 37.77
C THR A 45 -22.94 -4.35 38.41
N ALA A 46 -21.64 -4.26 38.13
CA ALA A 46 -20.62 -5.09 38.75
C ALA A 46 -19.49 -4.23 39.32
N GLU A 47 -19.82 -3.41 40.32
CA GLU A 47 -18.84 -2.88 41.26
C GLU A 47 -19.16 -3.40 42.67
N PRO A 48 -18.22 -4.07 43.37
CA PRO A 48 -18.34 -4.28 44.79
C PRO A 48 -18.07 -2.97 45.53
N GLN A 49 -19.06 -2.53 46.31
CA GLN A 49 -18.91 -1.41 47.25
C GLN A 49 -17.82 -1.70 48.29
N LEU A 50 -16.94 -0.73 48.53
CA LEU A 50 -16.19 -0.60 49.77
C LEU A 50 -16.39 0.82 50.34
N SER A 51 -16.77 0.83 51.61
CA SER A 51 -17.18 1.94 52.45
C SER A 51 -16.04 2.86 52.89
N LEU A 52 -16.40 4.14 53.09
CA LEU A 52 -15.60 5.22 53.70
C LEU A 52 -15.27 4.96 55.18
N SER A 53 -14.01 5.20 55.61
CA SER A 53 -13.70 5.99 56.82
C SER A 53 -12.19 6.26 57.05
N GLN A 54 -11.88 7.57 57.09
CA GLN A 54 -11.00 8.32 58.02
C GLN A 54 -9.47 8.11 58.14
N ASP A 55 -8.80 9.23 57.87
CA ASP A 55 -7.66 9.87 58.56
C ASP A 55 -6.21 9.38 58.39
N SER A 56 -5.38 10.38 58.03
CA SER A 56 -3.98 10.65 58.47
C SER A 56 -2.85 10.49 57.42
N ASP A 57 -2.24 11.64 57.12
CA ASP A 57 -0.83 11.91 56.80
C ASP A 57 -0.07 11.22 55.64
N ALA A 58 0.65 12.05 54.87
CA ALA A 58 1.58 11.74 53.78
C ALA A 58 2.76 10.82 54.24
N PRO A 59 3.59 10.15 53.35
CA PRO A 59 3.96 10.60 52.00
C PRO A 59 4.21 9.55 50.90
N LEU A 60 3.85 9.91 49.66
CA LEU A 60 4.07 9.22 48.38
C LEU A 60 5.55 9.10 47.91
N ALA A 61 6.54 9.32 48.78
CA ALA A 61 7.96 9.41 48.41
C ALA A 61 8.76 8.11 48.58
N ARG A 62 8.18 7.04 49.14
CA ARG A 62 8.91 5.77 49.41
C ARG A 62 8.83 4.71 48.32
N ILE A 63 7.86 4.78 47.41
CA ILE A 63 7.64 3.72 46.39
C ILE A 63 8.46 3.96 45.11
N ALA A 64 8.77 5.22 44.76
CA ALA A 64 9.59 5.56 43.59
C ALA A 64 11.10 5.26 43.76
N ALA A 65 11.57 5.07 45.00
CA ALA A 65 12.98 4.82 45.30
C ALA A 65 13.40 3.33 45.21
N GLN A 66 12.44 2.38 45.21
CA GLN A 66 12.76 0.94 45.24
C GLN A 66 12.77 0.25 43.86
N GLN A 67 12.29 0.91 42.79
CA GLN A 67 12.38 0.36 41.42
C GLN A 67 13.64 0.79 40.66
N LYS A 68 14.42 1.76 41.17
CA LYS A 68 15.72 2.17 40.60
C LYS A 68 16.92 1.35 41.10
N ALA A 69 16.76 0.50 42.11
CA ALA A 69 17.86 -0.28 42.70
C ALA A 69 18.04 -1.70 42.10
N LYS A 70 17.15 -2.18 41.21
CA LYS A 70 17.30 -3.50 40.55
C LYS A 70 17.84 -3.44 39.11
N ARG A 71 18.15 -2.24 38.59
CA ARG A 71 18.65 -2.05 37.21
C ARG A 71 20.15 -1.76 37.11
N ALA A 72 20.88 -1.80 38.23
CA ALA A 72 22.30 -1.43 38.31
C ALA A 72 23.24 -2.58 38.73
N LYS A 73 22.85 -3.85 38.55
CA LYS A 73 23.71 -5.00 38.92
C LYS A 73 23.67 -6.16 37.92
N ALA A 74 23.71 -5.86 36.63
CA ALA A 74 23.84 -6.85 35.55
C ALA A 74 24.72 -6.34 34.40
N LYS A 75 25.86 -5.72 34.73
CA LYS A 75 26.84 -5.23 33.76
C LYS A 75 28.24 -5.57 34.23
N GLN A 76 28.63 -6.83 34.10
CA GLN A 76 30.02 -7.27 34.02
C GLN A 76 30.08 -8.76 33.66
N GLN A 77 31.05 -9.11 32.82
CA GLN A 77 31.39 -10.43 32.27
C GLN A 77 30.63 -10.85 31.00
N GLN A 78 31.15 -10.42 29.86
CA GLN A 78 31.31 -11.30 28.70
C GLN A 78 32.61 -10.91 27.98
N GLN A 79 33.52 -11.88 27.89
CA GLN A 79 34.79 -11.82 27.16
C GLN A 79 34.53 -11.88 25.64
N PRO A 80 35.43 -11.34 24.80
CA PRO A 80 35.26 -11.37 23.35
C PRO A 80 35.73 -12.71 22.76
N LEU A 81 34.90 -13.33 21.93
CA LEU A 81 35.26 -14.42 21.00
C LEU A 81 34.86 -14.04 19.56
N PRO A 82 35.52 -14.63 18.54
CA PRO A 82 36.04 -13.89 17.39
C PRO A 82 35.05 -13.65 16.24
N GLN A 83 35.41 -12.60 15.49
CA GLN A 83 34.89 -12.10 14.22
C GLN A 83 34.30 -13.18 13.29
N GLN A 84 33.00 -13.04 12.98
CA GLN A 84 32.53 -13.34 11.63
C GLN A 84 32.46 -12.02 10.88
N GLN A 85 33.31 -11.89 9.86
CA GLN A 85 33.33 -10.79 8.92
C GLN A 85 31.93 -10.65 8.30
N GLN A 86 31.13 -9.73 8.83
CA GLN A 86 30.12 -9.07 8.01
C GLN A 86 30.91 -8.31 6.96
N GLN A 87 31.01 -8.89 5.76
CA GLN A 87 31.36 -8.14 4.57
C GLN A 87 30.38 -6.98 4.50
N GLN A 88 30.83 -5.81 4.94
CA GLN A 88 30.33 -4.54 4.49
C GLN A 88 30.63 -4.50 3.00
N GLN A 89 29.73 -5.09 2.20
CA GLN A 89 29.65 -4.75 0.79
C GLN A 89 29.25 -3.29 0.76
N GLU A 90 30.23 -2.47 0.40
CA GLU A 90 30.04 -1.09 -0.02
C GLU A 90 28.79 -1.03 -0.90
N THR A 91 27.79 -0.30 -0.42
CA THR A 91 26.56 -0.10 -1.15
C THR A 91 26.88 0.79 -2.35
N SER A 92 27.14 0.17 -3.50
CA SER A 92 27.00 0.84 -4.78
C SER A 92 25.54 1.30 -4.88
N LYS A 93 25.33 2.57 -4.58
CA LYS A 93 24.03 3.24 -4.70
C LYS A 93 23.67 3.28 -6.19
N GLY A 94 23.01 2.24 -6.69
CA GLY A 94 22.50 2.17 -8.07
C GLY A 94 21.99 0.78 -8.42
N HIS A 95 22.86 -0.23 -8.37
CA HIS A 95 22.55 -1.53 -8.97
C HIS A 95 21.59 -2.38 -8.15
N GLY A 96 20.51 -2.81 -8.82
CA GLY A 96 19.54 -3.76 -8.29
C GLY A 96 20.19 -5.11 -7.99
N LYS A 97 19.78 -5.73 -6.88
CA LYS A 97 20.25 -7.06 -6.47
C LYS A 97 19.35 -8.12 -7.08
N THR A 98 19.92 -9.05 -7.83
CA THR A 98 19.17 -10.19 -8.37
C THR A 98 19.00 -11.27 -7.29
N THR A 99 17.78 -11.77 -7.11
CA THR A 99 17.47 -12.85 -6.16
C THR A 99 17.63 -14.22 -6.82
N GLU A 100 17.62 -15.28 -6.01
CA GLU A 100 17.62 -16.68 -6.51
C GLU A 100 16.39 -17.00 -7.38
N GLU A 101 15.29 -16.26 -7.17
CA GLU A 101 14.04 -16.38 -7.95
C GLU A 101 14.11 -15.64 -9.30
N GLY A 102 15.22 -14.95 -9.58
CA GLY A 102 15.42 -14.14 -10.79
C GLY A 102 14.79 -12.75 -10.72
N ASP A 103 14.25 -12.35 -9.57
CA ASP A 103 13.71 -11.00 -9.36
C ASP A 103 14.85 -9.99 -9.13
N VAL A 104 14.69 -8.76 -9.61
CA VAL A 104 15.66 -7.68 -9.39
C VAL A 104 15.10 -6.70 -8.35
N VAL A 105 15.81 -6.57 -7.22
CA VAL A 105 15.38 -5.78 -6.06
C VAL A 105 16.23 -4.53 -5.92
N PHE A 106 15.58 -3.37 -5.93
CA PHE A 106 16.15 -2.07 -5.64
C PHE A 106 15.66 -1.57 -4.28
N GLU A 107 16.59 -1.11 -3.45
CA GLU A 107 16.25 -0.56 -2.13
C GLU A 107 16.00 0.95 -2.23
N LEU A 108 14.77 1.38 -1.89
CA LEU A 108 14.45 2.82 -1.77
C LEU A 108 14.83 3.34 -0.39
N THR A 109 14.45 2.57 0.64
CA THR A 109 14.81 2.80 2.05
C THR A 109 14.91 1.46 2.76
N ALA A 110 15.38 1.45 4.01
CA ALA A 110 15.42 0.25 4.85
C ALA A 110 14.10 -0.52 4.91
N LYS A 111 12.95 0.17 4.74
CA LYS A 111 11.61 -0.42 4.79
C LYS A 111 10.85 -0.34 3.47
N ARG A 112 11.46 0.09 2.37
CA ARG A 112 10.77 0.23 1.07
C ARG A 112 11.66 -0.26 -0.06
N ARG A 113 11.09 -1.09 -0.92
CA ARG A 113 11.80 -1.69 -2.05
C ARG A 113 10.98 -1.57 -3.32
N VAL A 114 11.67 -1.53 -4.44
CA VAL A 114 11.12 -1.78 -5.76
C VAL A 114 11.61 -3.15 -6.21
N THR A 115 10.70 -4.04 -6.55
CA THR A 115 11.04 -5.37 -7.07
C THR A 115 10.51 -5.50 -8.48
N VAL A 116 11.42 -5.70 -9.44
CA VAL A 116 11.07 -6.10 -10.80
C VAL A 116 11.01 -7.62 -10.80
N ARG A 117 9.82 -8.15 -11.09
CA ARG A 117 9.54 -9.59 -10.98
C ARG A 117 8.72 -10.12 -12.13
N LYS A 118 8.82 -11.42 -12.35
CA LYS A 118 7.99 -12.15 -13.30
C LYS A 118 6.96 -13.00 -12.56
N TRP A 119 5.69 -12.81 -12.87
CA TRP A 119 4.60 -13.63 -12.35
C TRP A 119 3.85 -14.28 -13.49
N LYS A 120 3.98 -15.61 -13.61
CA LYS A 120 3.54 -16.36 -14.79
C LYS A 120 4.23 -15.82 -16.06
N ALA A 121 3.45 -15.34 -17.02
CA ALA A 121 3.96 -14.74 -18.26
C ALA A 121 4.02 -13.20 -18.22
N MET A 122 3.70 -12.58 -17.09
CA MET A 122 3.62 -11.12 -16.98
C MET A 122 4.77 -10.57 -16.11
N LYS A 123 5.29 -9.42 -16.52
CA LYS A 123 6.29 -8.66 -15.77
C LYS A 123 5.62 -7.61 -14.90
N PHE A 124 6.18 -7.33 -13.74
CA PHE A 124 5.67 -6.30 -12.84
C PHE A 124 6.79 -5.54 -12.15
N VAL A 125 6.56 -4.24 -11.95
CA VAL A 125 7.35 -3.38 -11.07
C VAL A 125 6.56 -3.19 -9.77
N ASP A 126 6.97 -3.86 -8.69
CA ASP A 126 6.32 -3.81 -7.38
C ASP A 126 7.00 -2.80 -6.46
N ILE A 127 6.28 -1.74 -6.08
CA ILE A 127 6.75 -0.73 -5.12
C ILE A 127 6.08 -1.00 -3.78
N ARG A 128 6.84 -1.43 -2.76
CA ARG A 128 6.26 -2.00 -1.53
C ARG A 128 6.98 -1.59 -0.25
N GLU A 129 6.19 -1.39 0.80
CA GLU A 129 6.67 -1.22 2.18
C GLU A 129 6.85 -2.59 2.84
N PHE A 130 7.97 -2.78 3.52
CA PHE A 130 8.32 -3.95 4.30
C PHE A 130 8.24 -3.63 5.79
N TYR A 131 7.96 -4.66 6.59
CA TYR A 131 7.97 -4.58 8.03
C TYR A 131 8.86 -5.67 8.60
N ASP A 132 9.43 -5.41 9.78
CA ASP A 132 10.28 -6.36 10.47
C ASP A 132 9.42 -7.30 11.30
N ALA A 133 9.55 -8.60 11.05
CA ALA A 133 8.92 -9.64 11.84
C ALA A 133 10.03 -10.55 12.39
N ASN A 134 10.37 -10.37 13.68
CA ASN A 134 11.42 -11.13 14.38
C ASN A 134 12.80 -11.05 13.70
N GLY A 135 13.20 -9.86 13.24
CA GLY A 135 14.48 -9.64 12.54
C GLY A 135 14.48 -10.01 11.06
N ALA A 136 13.38 -10.55 10.52
CA ALA A 136 13.22 -10.80 9.09
C ALA A 136 12.31 -9.75 8.44
N ALA A 137 12.78 -9.11 7.37
CA ALA A 137 11.98 -8.17 6.59
C ALA A 137 10.92 -8.92 5.76
N LYS A 138 9.64 -8.61 5.99
CA LYS A 138 8.50 -9.21 5.28
C LYS A 138 7.73 -8.16 4.47
N PRO A 139 7.19 -8.52 3.30
CA PRO A 139 6.40 -7.60 2.49
C PRO A 139 5.10 -7.22 3.22
N GLY A 140 4.81 -5.92 3.27
CA GLY A 140 3.60 -5.37 3.88
C GLY A 140 2.43 -5.25 2.91
N LYS A 141 1.26 -4.88 3.46
CA LYS A 141 0.03 -4.63 2.69
C LYS A 141 0.10 -3.35 1.85
N LYS A 142 0.90 -2.36 2.28
CA LYS A 142 1.09 -1.10 1.55
C LYS A 142 2.07 -1.33 0.40
N GLY A 143 1.59 -1.11 -0.81
CA GLY A 143 2.36 -1.31 -2.02
C GLY A 143 1.46 -1.42 -3.24
N ILE A 144 2.07 -1.31 -4.41
CA ILE A 144 1.40 -1.43 -5.70
C ILE A 144 2.32 -2.13 -6.70
N SER A 145 1.77 -3.05 -7.48
CA SER A 145 2.48 -3.75 -8.55
C SER A 145 2.01 -3.21 -9.89
N LEU A 146 2.86 -2.46 -10.58
CA LEU A 146 2.57 -1.82 -11.87
C LEU A 146 2.93 -2.77 -13.02
N SER A 147 2.11 -2.80 -14.07
CA SER A 147 2.52 -3.42 -15.34
C SER A 147 3.57 -2.55 -16.05
N PRO A 148 4.29 -3.06 -17.06
CA PRO A 148 5.26 -2.28 -17.83
C PRO A 148 4.66 -0.97 -18.36
N ASP A 149 3.50 -1.01 -19.01
CA ASP A 149 2.83 0.18 -19.54
C ASP A 149 2.47 1.22 -18.46
N GLN A 150 2.14 0.76 -17.24
CA GLN A 150 1.81 1.66 -16.13
C GLN A 150 3.06 2.27 -15.51
N TRP A 151 4.16 1.53 -15.49
CA TRP A 151 5.47 2.03 -15.07
C TRP A 151 6.02 3.04 -16.07
N GLU A 152 5.90 2.76 -17.37
CA GLU A 152 6.28 3.67 -18.45
C GLU A 152 5.49 4.99 -18.36
N LYS A 153 4.16 4.92 -18.18
CA LYS A 153 3.34 6.11 -17.94
C LYS A 153 3.75 6.87 -16.69
N LEU A 154 4.05 6.19 -15.58
CA LEU A 154 4.52 6.86 -14.37
C LEU A 154 5.86 7.58 -14.63
N SER A 155 6.73 6.97 -15.42
CA SER A 155 8.03 7.52 -15.80
C SER A 155 7.89 8.71 -16.76
N SER A 156 6.98 8.65 -17.73
CA SER A 156 6.73 9.77 -18.66
C SER A 156 6.09 10.99 -17.99
N PHE A 157 5.43 10.79 -16.85
CA PHE A 157 4.94 11.87 -16.00
C PHE A 157 5.97 12.38 -14.99
N SER A 158 7.26 12.00 -15.07
CA SER A 158 8.29 12.47 -14.12
C SER A 158 8.30 13.98 -13.95
N ASP A 159 8.28 14.70 -15.08
CA ASP A 159 8.38 16.15 -15.13
C ASP A 159 7.09 16.81 -14.66
N ALA A 160 5.95 16.27 -15.08
CA ALA A 160 4.64 16.69 -14.61
C ALA A 160 4.48 16.52 -13.08
N ILE A 161 5.00 15.42 -12.53
CA ILE A 161 4.99 15.17 -11.09
C ILE A 161 5.94 16.13 -10.37
N ALA A 162 7.11 16.44 -10.95
CA ALA A 162 8.05 17.40 -10.38
C ALA A 162 7.45 18.82 -10.30
N GLU A 163 6.80 19.29 -11.36
CA GLU A 163 6.06 20.56 -11.37
C GLU A 163 4.89 20.52 -10.38
N ALA A 164 4.11 19.44 -10.37
CA ALA A 164 3.01 19.27 -9.41
C ALA A 164 3.49 19.33 -7.95
N ILE A 165 4.68 18.80 -7.63
CA ILE A 165 5.27 18.88 -6.30
C ILE A 165 5.48 20.35 -5.91
N GLN A 166 6.02 21.19 -6.80
CA GLN A 166 6.24 22.61 -6.54
C GLN A 166 4.91 23.35 -6.33
N LEU A 167 3.97 23.19 -7.27
CA LEU A 167 2.65 23.84 -7.21
C LEU A 167 1.88 23.48 -5.94
N VAL A 168 1.88 22.20 -5.55
CA VAL A 168 1.21 21.72 -4.34
C VAL A 168 1.92 22.20 -3.08
N GLU A 169 3.25 22.28 -3.08
CA GLU A 169 4.02 22.79 -1.95
C GLU A 169 3.77 24.28 -1.70
N GLU A 170 3.70 25.08 -2.76
CA GLU A 170 3.47 26.52 -2.71
C GLU A 170 1.98 26.92 -2.58
N ASP A 171 1.07 25.95 -2.59
CA ASP A 171 -0.38 26.17 -2.58
C ASP A 171 -0.88 26.98 -3.79
N ASN A 172 -0.30 26.70 -4.97
CA ASN A 172 -0.56 27.42 -6.21
C ASN A 172 -1.14 26.50 -7.30
N VAL A 173 -2.13 25.67 -6.94
CA VAL A 173 -2.83 24.80 -7.90
C VAL A 173 -3.89 25.61 -8.65
N GLY A 174 -3.51 26.14 -9.81
CA GLY A 174 -4.35 26.92 -10.72
C GLY A 174 -5.15 26.04 -11.70
N MET A 175 -6.10 26.66 -12.42
CA MET A 175 -6.94 25.96 -13.41
C MET A 175 -6.15 25.56 -14.67
N GLU A 176 -5.06 26.26 -14.97
CA GLU A 176 -4.20 26.02 -16.15
C GLU A 176 -2.95 25.20 -15.80
N SER A 177 -2.76 24.85 -14.53
CA SER A 177 -1.63 24.03 -14.09
C SER A 177 -1.59 22.72 -14.86
N LEU A 178 -0.45 22.39 -15.47
CA LEU A 178 -0.24 21.15 -16.22
C LEU A 178 -1.29 20.91 -17.33
N ALA A 179 -1.84 21.97 -17.93
CA ALA A 179 -2.86 21.86 -18.99
C ALA A 179 -2.38 21.07 -20.23
N SER A 180 -1.08 21.02 -20.48
CA SER A 180 -0.47 20.24 -21.56
C SER A 180 -0.36 18.74 -21.23
N VAL A 181 -0.56 18.33 -19.98
CA VAL A 181 -0.36 16.95 -19.53
C VAL A 181 -1.64 16.13 -19.77
N PRO A 182 -1.58 15.08 -20.61
CA PRO A 182 -2.77 14.30 -20.96
C PRO A 182 -3.45 13.66 -19.75
N GLY A 183 -4.74 13.93 -19.59
CA GLY A 183 -5.56 13.34 -18.54
C GLY A 183 -5.23 13.83 -17.13
N CYS A 184 -4.47 14.91 -16.97
CA CYS A 184 -4.24 15.55 -15.68
C CYS A 184 -5.56 15.89 -14.99
N ILE A 185 -5.66 15.59 -13.70
CA ILE A 185 -6.82 15.84 -12.86
C ILE A 185 -6.43 16.85 -11.80
N LEU A 186 -6.90 18.07 -11.95
CA LEU A 186 -6.75 19.11 -10.95
C LEU A 186 -7.73 18.90 -9.81
N ARG A 187 -7.26 19.11 -8.60
CA ARG A 187 -8.05 19.02 -7.36
C ARG A 187 -8.85 17.72 -7.24
N PRO A 188 -8.20 16.55 -7.41
CA PRO A 188 -8.87 15.26 -7.41
C PRO A 188 -9.60 15.03 -6.08
N ASP A 189 -10.79 14.44 -6.16
CA ASP A 189 -11.64 14.11 -5.02
C ASP A 189 -12.00 15.33 -4.12
N GLY A 190 -11.96 16.54 -4.67
CA GLY A 190 -12.22 17.79 -3.95
C GLY A 190 -11.03 18.33 -3.15
N ASP A 191 -9.86 17.69 -3.23
CA ASP A 191 -8.65 18.16 -2.58
C ASP A 191 -8.04 19.33 -3.36
N VAL A 192 -8.29 20.56 -2.90
CA VAL A 192 -7.87 21.79 -3.58
C VAL A 192 -6.35 21.92 -3.75
N ARG A 193 -5.57 21.17 -2.96
CA ARG A 193 -4.11 21.21 -2.94
C ARG A 193 -3.52 19.88 -3.38
N ALA A 194 -4.09 19.34 -4.46
CA ALA A 194 -3.63 18.12 -5.09
C ALA A 194 -3.77 18.15 -6.62
N ILE A 195 -2.91 17.38 -7.28
CA ILE A 195 -2.89 17.18 -8.73
C ILE A 195 -2.66 15.68 -8.97
N ALA A 196 -3.40 15.07 -9.90
CA ALA A 196 -3.23 13.66 -10.24
C ALA A 196 -3.03 13.41 -11.73
N VAL A 197 -2.26 12.36 -12.04
CA VAL A 197 -2.04 11.87 -13.41
C VAL A 197 -2.46 10.39 -13.51
N PRO A 198 -3.19 10.00 -14.57
CA PRO A 198 -3.74 8.66 -14.71
C PRO A 198 -2.70 7.66 -15.24
N LEU A 199 -2.51 6.55 -14.54
CA LEU A 199 -1.68 5.43 -14.99
C LEU A 199 -2.50 4.39 -15.77
N SER A 200 -3.78 4.26 -15.42
CA SER A 200 -4.79 3.46 -16.11
C SER A 200 -6.19 3.92 -15.70
N ASN A 201 -7.24 3.27 -16.21
CA ASN A 201 -8.63 3.56 -15.83
C ASN A 201 -8.89 3.45 -14.31
N LYS A 202 -8.08 2.66 -13.59
CA LYS A 202 -8.25 2.39 -12.16
C LYS A 202 -6.99 2.66 -11.35
N ARG A 203 -6.00 3.36 -11.90
CA ARG A 203 -4.76 3.67 -11.18
C ARG A 203 -4.32 5.08 -11.53
N ARG A 204 -3.91 5.84 -10.52
CA ARG A 204 -3.35 7.18 -10.71
C ARG A 204 -2.21 7.42 -9.73
N ALA A 205 -1.31 8.33 -10.10
CA ALA A 205 -0.39 8.99 -9.19
C ALA A 205 -1.03 10.32 -8.77
N THR A 206 -1.00 10.66 -7.48
CA THR A 206 -1.57 11.91 -6.94
C THR A 206 -0.53 12.60 -6.08
N VAL A 207 -0.14 13.80 -6.48
CA VAL A 207 0.67 14.70 -5.67
C VAL A 207 -0.29 15.50 -4.80
N ARG A 208 -0.13 15.43 -3.47
CA ARG A 208 -1.01 16.12 -2.51
C ARG A 208 -0.22 16.72 -1.36
N TYR A 209 -0.73 17.82 -0.81
CA TYR A 209 -0.23 18.31 0.47
C TYR A 209 -0.93 17.55 1.61
N PHE A 210 -0.16 17.07 2.57
CA PHE A 210 -0.70 16.41 3.75
C PHE A 210 0.10 16.78 4.99
N ARG A 211 -0.59 17.33 6.00
CA ARG A 211 0.00 17.88 7.22
C ARG A 211 1.01 18.98 6.90
N ASN A 212 2.29 18.64 6.81
CA ASN A 212 3.39 19.58 6.63
C ASN A 212 4.31 19.18 5.46
N GLY A 213 3.85 18.34 4.55
CA GLY A 213 4.67 17.88 3.45
C GLY A 213 3.88 17.40 2.25
N VAL A 214 4.59 17.30 1.13
CA VAL A 214 4.07 16.76 -0.13
C VAL A 214 4.24 15.24 -0.16
N LEU A 215 3.17 14.56 -0.53
CA LEU A 215 3.15 13.11 -0.76
C LEU A 215 2.80 12.81 -2.21
N ILE A 216 3.47 11.81 -2.77
CA ILE A 216 3.20 11.24 -4.08
C ILE A 216 2.53 9.88 -3.86
N ASP A 217 1.22 9.84 -4.02
CA ASP A 217 0.38 8.67 -3.82
C ASP A 217 0.20 7.90 -5.12
N ILE A 218 0.73 6.68 -5.21
CA ILE A 218 0.52 5.78 -6.35
C ILE A 218 -0.51 4.73 -5.91
N ARG A 219 -1.75 4.80 -6.44
CA ARG A 219 -2.89 4.08 -5.87
C ARG A 219 -3.84 3.48 -6.91
N GLU A 220 -4.38 2.30 -6.58
CA GLU A 220 -5.49 1.66 -7.30
C GLU A 220 -6.84 2.13 -6.75
N PHE A 221 -7.78 2.37 -7.64
CA PHE A 221 -9.15 2.82 -7.39
C PHE A 221 -10.12 1.70 -7.77
N TYR A 222 -11.28 1.71 -7.13
CA TYR A 222 -12.36 0.77 -7.43
C TYR A 222 -13.64 1.53 -7.69
N ASP A 223 -14.51 0.97 -8.54
CA ASP A 223 -15.81 1.53 -8.80
C ASP A 223 -16.76 1.19 -7.65
N GLN A 224 -17.31 2.22 -7.02
CA GLN A 224 -18.41 2.11 -6.07
C GLN A 224 -19.57 2.93 -6.62
N ASN A 225 -20.57 2.26 -7.20
CA ASN A 225 -21.75 2.89 -7.80
C ASN A 225 -21.41 3.93 -8.89
N GLY A 226 -20.43 3.64 -9.75
CA GLY A 226 -19.98 4.55 -10.81
C GLY A 226 -19.01 5.65 -10.35
N VAL A 227 -18.70 5.72 -9.06
CA VAL A 227 -17.70 6.65 -8.51
C VAL A 227 -16.40 5.89 -8.25
N LEU A 228 -15.28 6.37 -8.81
CA LEU A 228 -13.96 5.82 -8.52
C LEU A 228 -13.51 6.24 -7.12
N THR A 229 -13.34 5.26 -6.23
CA THR A 229 -12.89 5.53 -4.86
C THR A 229 -11.50 4.95 -4.59
N PRO A 230 -10.67 5.62 -3.77
CA PRO A 230 -9.31 5.19 -3.49
C PRO A 230 -9.29 3.85 -2.75
N GLY A 231 -8.57 2.89 -3.30
CA GLY A 231 -8.41 1.55 -2.75
C GLY A 231 -7.31 1.45 -1.69
N LYS A 232 -7.26 0.28 -1.02
CA LYS A 232 -6.19 -0.06 -0.05
C LYS A 232 -4.85 -0.37 -0.71
N LYS A 233 -4.85 -0.76 -1.98
CA LYS A 233 -3.63 -1.04 -2.75
C LYS A 233 -3.02 0.27 -3.24
N GLY A 234 -1.82 0.56 -2.78
CA GLY A 234 -1.13 1.79 -3.07
C GLY A 234 -0.01 2.06 -2.09
N ILE A 235 0.83 3.03 -2.44
CA ILE A 235 1.91 3.52 -1.59
C ILE A 235 1.99 5.04 -1.69
N SER A 236 2.32 5.67 -0.57
CA SER A 236 2.54 7.12 -0.47
C SER A 236 4.03 7.36 -0.28
N LEU A 237 4.68 8.01 -1.25
CA LEU A 237 6.09 8.36 -1.22
C LEU A 237 6.25 9.81 -0.75
N SER A 238 7.27 10.09 0.06
CA SER A 238 7.70 11.47 0.32
C SER A 238 8.46 12.00 -0.89
N LYS A 239 8.71 13.31 -0.95
CA LYS A 239 9.59 13.93 -1.95
C LYS A 239 10.95 13.22 -2.04
N GLU A 240 11.56 12.93 -0.90
CA GLU A 240 12.85 12.23 -0.84
C GLU A 240 12.78 10.82 -1.45
N HIS A 241 11.76 10.04 -1.09
CA HIS A 241 11.59 8.69 -1.64
C HIS A 241 11.29 8.72 -3.15
N TRP A 242 10.54 9.73 -3.61
CA TRP A 242 10.30 9.94 -5.03
C TRP A 242 11.59 10.26 -5.78
N THR A 243 12.41 11.18 -5.26
CA THR A 243 13.72 11.50 -5.84
C THR A 243 14.63 10.28 -5.93
N VAL A 244 14.64 9.42 -4.92
CA VAL A 244 15.41 8.16 -4.97
C VAL A 244 14.86 7.26 -6.08
N LEU A 245 13.54 7.09 -6.16
CA LEU A 245 12.90 6.29 -7.21
C LEU A 245 13.26 6.78 -8.61
N GLN A 246 13.25 8.10 -8.83
CA GLN A 246 13.62 8.72 -10.11
C GLN A 246 15.09 8.47 -10.48
N LYS A 247 16.01 8.55 -9.52
CA LYS A 247 17.44 8.28 -9.76
C LYS A 247 17.70 6.85 -10.25
N ILE A 248 16.92 5.88 -9.79
CA ILE A 248 17.06 4.47 -10.18
C ILE A 248 16.06 4.05 -11.27
N ALA A 249 15.24 4.97 -11.79
CA ALA A 249 14.14 4.64 -12.70
C ALA A 249 14.65 3.98 -13.99
N HIS A 250 15.78 4.46 -14.52
CA HIS A 250 16.42 3.87 -15.69
C HIS A 250 16.81 2.39 -15.45
N GLU A 251 17.45 2.10 -14.32
CA GLU A 251 17.86 0.73 -13.97
C GLU A 251 16.66 -0.21 -13.75
N ILE A 252 15.56 0.32 -13.19
CA ILE A 252 14.30 -0.42 -13.06
C ILE A 252 13.72 -0.77 -14.44
N THR A 253 13.71 0.20 -15.36
CA THR A 253 13.22 -0.02 -16.73
C THR A 253 14.05 -1.06 -17.46
N GLU A 254 15.39 -0.94 -17.43
CA GLU A 254 16.27 -1.96 -18.02
C GLU A 254 16.05 -3.35 -17.43
N ALA A 255 15.88 -3.44 -16.11
CA ALA A 255 15.60 -4.72 -15.45
C ALA A 255 14.24 -5.29 -15.89
N ALA A 256 13.23 -4.45 -16.08
CA ALA A 256 11.92 -4.87 -16.59
C ALA A 256 12.00 -5.37 -18.04
N ASP A 257 12.83 -4.75 -18.87
CA ASP A 257 13.01 -5.17 -20.26
C ASP A 257 13.73 -6.52 -20.38
N ARG A 258 14.67 -6.82 -19.47
CA ARG A 258 15.45 -8.07 -19.46
C ARG A 258 14.70 -9.33 -19.02
N LEU A 259 13.59 -9.22 -18.26
CA LEU A 259 12.80 -10.38 -17.75
C LEU A 259 11.91 -11.07 -18.80
#